data_AF-Q7TNV7-F1
#
_entry.id   AF-Q7TNV7-F1
#
_cell.length_a   1.000
_cell.length_b   1.000
_cell.length_c   1.000
_cell.angle_alpha   90.00
_cell.angle_beta   90.00
_cell.angle_gamma   90.00
#
_symmetry.space_group_name_H-M   'P 1'
#
loop_
_entity.id
_entity.type
_entity.pdbx_description
1 polymer ?
#
loop_
_entity_poly.entity_id
_entity_poly.type
_entity_poly.pdbx_seq_one_letter_code
_entity_poly.pdbx_strand_id
1 'polypeptide(L)' 'MKISCFLLLILSLYFFQINQAIGPDTKKCVQRKNACHYFECPWLYYSVGTCYKGKGKCCQKRY' A
#
# COMPACT_ATOMS: atom_id res chain seq x y z
N MET A 1 -36.86 -2.60 7.30
CA MET A 1 -35.77 -2.73 6.29
C MET A 1 -34.93 -1.45 6.21
N LYS A 2 -34.08 -1.16 7.22
CA LYS A 2 -33.19 0.02 7.22
C LYS A 2 -31.75 -0.35 7.59
N ILE A 3 -31.57 -1.30 8.50
CA ILE A 3 -30.26 -1.73 9.04
C ILE A 3 -29.33 -2.29 7.93
N SER A 4 -29.88 -3.02 6.95
CA SER A 4 -29.09 -3.58 5.85
C SER A 4 -28.40 -2.49 5.01
N CYS A 5 -29.04 -1.35 4.77
CA CYS A 5 -28.44 -0.24 4.03
C CYS A 5 -27.27 0.39 4.78
N PHE A 6 -27.38 0.54 6.10
CA PHE A 6 -26.28 1.06 6.93
C PHE A 6 -25.06 0.13 6.91
N LEU A 7 -25.28 -1.19 7.00
CA LEU A 7 -24.20 -2.18 6.92
C LEU A 7 -23.48 -2.14 5.56
N LEU A 8 -24.23 -2.05 4.47
CA LEU A 8 -23.66 -1.91 3.11
C LEU A 8 -22.84 -0.62 2.98
N LEU A 9 -23.30 0.48 3.56
CA LEU A 9 -22.61 1.77 3.51
C LEU A 9 -21.28 1.71 4.27
N ILE A 10 -21.27 1.14 5.48
CA ILE A 10 -20.05 0.93 6.28
C ILE A 10 -19.07 0.02 5.54
N LEU A 11 -19.55 -1.06 4.94
CA LEU A 11 -18.73 -1.99 4.16
C LEU A 11 -18.09 -1.29 2.95
N SER A 12 -18.86 -0.47 2.23
CA SER A 12 -18.34 0.29 1.09
C SER A 12 -17.25 1.28 1.51
N LEU A 13 -17.45 2.04 2.59
CA LEU A 13 -16.47 2.96 3.15
C LEU A 13 -15.17 2.25 3.55
N TYR A 14 -15.28 1.08 4.18
CA TYR A 14 -14.15 0.26 4.56
C TYR A 14 -13.32 -0.16 3.33
N PHE A 15 -13.97 -0.64 2.27
CA PHE A 15 -13.28 -1.00 1.03
C PHE A 15 -12.66 0.20 0.29
N PHE A 16 -13.30 1.38 0.34
CA PHE A 16 -12.73 2.61 -0.22
C PHE A 16 -11.48 3.06 0.52
N GLN A 17 -11.45 2.96 1.85
CA GLN A 17 -10.27 3.32 2.66
C GLN A 17 -9.07 2.42 2.37
N ILE A 18 -9.28 1.10 2.21
CA ILE A 18 -8.20 0.16 1.90
C ILE A 18 -7.52 0.51 0.58
N ASN A 19 -8.31 0.86 -0.45
CA ASN A 19 -7.75 1.23 -1.76
C ASN A 19 -7.08 2.61 -1.76
N GLN A 20 -7.58 3.59 -1.00
CA GLN A 20 -6.96 4.92 -0.94
C GLN A 20 -5.67 4.99 -0.10
N ALA A 21 -5.52 4.07 0.85
CA ALA A 21 -4.30 3.96 1.67
C ALA A 21 -3.08 3.55 0.83
N ILE A 22 -3.31 2.76 -0.23
CA ILE A 22 -2.28 2.27 -1.12
C ILE A 22 -2.12 3.27 -2.28
N GLY A 23 -1.18 4.20 -2.13
CA GLY A 23 -0.82 5.15 -3.19
C GLY A 23 -0.36 4.44 -4.49
N PRO A 24 -0.37 5.14 -5.64
CA PRO A 24 0.06 4.58 -6.92
C PRO A 24 1.52 4.07 -6.87
N ASP A 25 2.34 4.65 -6.02
CA ASP A 25 3.71 4.22 -5.74
C ASP A 25 3.75 2.86 -5.04
N THR A 26 2.95 2.66 -3.98
CA THR A 26 2.80 1.36 -3.31
C THR A 26 2.30 0.31 -4.30
N LYS A 27 1.28 0.62 -5.10
CA LYS A 27 0.75 -0.31 -6.11
C LYS A 27 1.84 -0.73 -7.10
N LYS A 28 2.61 0.23 -7.63
CA LYS A 28 3.71 -0.03 -8.56
C LYS A 28 4.83 -0.85 -7.90
N CYS A 29 5.12 -0.60 -6.62
CA CYS A 29 6.12 -1.36 -5.86
C CYS A 29 5.71 -2.83 -5.71
N VAL A 30 4.48 -3.08 -5.23
CA VAL A 30 3.95 -4.44 -5.02
C VAL A 30 3.77 -5.19 -6.33
N GLN A 31 3.32 -4.52 -7.40
CA GLN A 31 3.23 -5.13 -8.74
C GLN A 31 4.59 -5.63 -9.26
N ARG A 32 5.69 -4.98 -8.86
CA ARG A 32 7.06 -5.42 -9.18
C ARG A 32 7.61 -6.48 -8.23
N LYS A 33 6.78 -7.04 -7.33
CA LYS A 33 7.18 -7.98 -6.27
C LYS A 33 8.26 -7.43 -5.32
N ASN A 34 8.30 -6.11 -5.15
CA ASN A 34 9.21 -5.45 -4.22
C ASN A 34 8.53 -5.22 -2.86
N ALA A 35 9.33 -4.93 -1.83
CA ALA A 35 8.86 -4.69 -0.46
C ALA A 35 8.78 -3.20 -0.13
N CYS A 36 7.80 -2.80 0.67
CA CYS A 36 7.64 -1.43 1.14
C CYS A 36 8.17 -1.30 2.57
N HIS A 37 9.13 -0.41 2.80
CA HIS A 37 9.67 -0.09 4.13
C HIS A 37 9.43 1.38 4.46
N TYR A 38 8.97 1.71 5.68
CA TYR A 38 8.76 3.11 6.07
C TYR A 38 10.07 3.91 6.21
N PHE A 39 11.16 3.24 6.57
CA PHE A 39 12.48 3.84 6.75
C PHE A 39 13.42 3.43 5.60
N GLU A 40 14.66 3.10 5.94
CA GLU A 40 15.64 2.57 5.01
C GLU A 40 15.32 1.14 4.57
N CYS A 41 15.79 0.78 3.38
CA CYS A 41 15.77 -0.61 2.94
C CYS A 41 16.75 -1.43 3.79
N PRO A 42 16.42 -2.68 4.17
CA PRO A 42 17.38 -3.57 4.81
C PRO A 42 18.63 -3.75 3.93
N TRP A 43 19.77 -4.10 4.54
CA TRP A 43 21.07 -4.14 3.86
C TRP A 43 21.10 -5.02 2.59
N LEU A 44 20.34 -6.11 2.56
CA LEU A 44 20.22 -7.03 1.41
C LEU A 44 19.29 -6.52 0.29
N TYR A 45 18.76 -5.32 0.43
CA TYR A 45 17.86 -4.67 -0.51
C TYR A 45 18.47 -3.34 -0.99
N TYR A 46 17.91 -2.80 -2.05
CA TYR A 46 18.22 -1.46 -2.54
C TYR A 46 16.94 -0.71 -2.87
N SER A 47 16.97 0.62 -2.68
CA SER A 47 15.82 1.48 -2.97
C SER A 47 15.66 1.67 -4.48
N VAL A 48 14.45 1.42 -4.99
CA VAL A 48 14.09 1.57 -6.41
C VAL A 48 12.94 2.54 -6.64
N GLY A 49 12.45 3.16 -5.57
CA GLY A 49 11.33 4.11 -5.60
C GLY A 49 10.75 4.35 -4.22
N THR A 50 9.53 4.86 -4.15
CA THR A 50 8.81 5.15 -2.90
C THR A 50 7.60 4.24 -2.69
N CYS A 51 7.05 4.28 -1.49
CA CYS A 51 5.76 3.72 -1.14
C CYS A 51 5.01 4.64 -0.15
N TYR A 52 3.73 4.37 0.05
CA TYR A 52 2.83 5.09 0.96
C TYR A 52 2.73 6.59 0.66
N LYS A 53 2.55 6.96 -0.61
CA LYS A 53 2.51 8.36 -1.08
C LYS A 53 3.81 9.10 -0.73
N GLY A 54 4.95 8.46 -0.93
CA GLY A 54 6.27 9.03 -0.66
C GLY A 54 6.77 8.91 0.78
N LYS A 55 5.98 8.30 1.69
CA LYS A 55 6.35 8.18 3.12
C LYS A 55 7.29 7.01 3.42
N GLY A 56 7.51 6.11 2.47
CA GLY A 56 8.45 5.00 2.61
C GLY A 56 9.22 4.73 1.32
N LYS A 57 10.10 3.74 1.38
CA LYS A 57 10.95 3.27 0.29
C LYS A 57 10.42 1.96 -0.30
N CYS A 58 10.48 1.87 -1.62
CA CYS A 58 10.27 0.62 -2.34
C CYS A 58 11.62 -0.09 -2.48
N CYS A 59 11.74 -1.25 -1.88
CA CYS A 59 12.98 -1.99 -1.70
C CYS A 59 12.96 -3.27 -2.54
N GLN A 60 13.94 -3.40 -3.43
CA GLN A 60 14.14 -4.61 -4.25
C GLN A 60 15.30 -5.41 -3.67
N LYS A 61 15.15 -6.74 -3.63
CA LYS A 61 16.21 -7.64 -3.16
C LYS A 61 17.39 -7.58 -4.14
N ARG A 62 18.62 -7.54 -3.61
CA ARG A 62 19.85 -7.50 -4.43
C ARG A 62 20.10 -8.79 -5.21
N TYR A 63 19.61 -9.92 -4.69
CA TYR A 63 19.85 -11.29 -5.19
C TYR A 63 18.56 -12.10 -5.27
#